data_AF-A0A662GNB4-F1
#
_entry.id   AF-A0A662GNB4-F1
#
_cell.length_a   1.000
_cell.length_b   1.000
_cell.length_c   1.000
_cell.angle_alpha   90.00
_cell.angle_beta   90.00
_cell.angle_gamma   90.00
#
_symmetry.space_group_name_H-M   'P 1'
#
loop_
_entity.id
_entity.type
_entity.pdbx_description
1 polymer ?
#
loop_
_entity_poly.entity_id
_entity_poly.type
_entity_poly.pdbx_seq_one_letter_code
_entity_poly.pdbx_strand_id
1 'polypeptide(L)' 'MSTIEKLKNMDEVVSLYSASGDHMIIAECWFKSSDDLTAFIKTLEKMKGITKICPAVILEKIK' A
#
# COMPACT_ATOMS: atom_id res chain seq x y z
N MET A 1 -10.75 9.21 11.70
CA MET A 1 -10.57 8.47 10.44
C MET A 1 -9.65 7.29 10.68
N SER A 2 -10.13 6.10 10.35
CA SER A 2 -9.34 4.86 10.43
C SER A 2 -8.25 4.83 9.35
N THR A 3 -7.22 4.02 9.55
CA THR A 3 -6.11 3.86 8.60
C THR A 3 -6.60 3.34 7.24
N ILE A 4 -7.59 2.45 7.25
CA ILE A 4 -8.22 1.91 6.04
C ILE A 4 -8.95 3.02 5.28
N GLU A 5 -9.69 3.89 5.96
CA GLU A 5 -10.34 5.03 5.29
C GLU A 5 -9.32 5.98 4.66
N LYS A 6 -8.17 6.23 5.32
CA LYS A 6 -7.11 7.05 4.73
C LYS A 6 -6.56 6.42 3.45
N LEU A 7 -6.27 5.12 3.48
CA LEU A 7 -5.81 4.37 2.31
C LEU A 7 -6.81 4.40 1.16
N LYS A 8 -8.12 4.29 1.45
CA LYS A 8 -9.17 4.38 0.42
C LYS A 8 -9.27 5.73 -0.29
N ASN A 9 -8.76 6.80 0.32
CA ASN A 9 -8.80 8.16 -0.22
C ASN A 9 -7.45 8.59 -0.85
N MET A 10 -6.49 7.67 -0.97
CA MET A 10 -5.20 7.93 -1.62
C MET A 10 -5.29 7.58 -3.09
N ASP A 11 -4.97 8.54 -3.96
CA ASP A 11 -5.03 8.37 -5.42
C ASP A 11 -4.05 7.29 -5.92
N GLU A 12 -2.97 7.05 -5.19
CA GLU A 12 -1.98 6.02 -5.51
C GLU A 12 -2.51 4.61 -5.26
N VAL A 13 -3.55 4.44 -4.44
CA VAL A 13 -4.14 3.14 -4.09
C VAL A 13 -5.25 2.81 -5.07
N VAL A 14 -4.94 1.98 -6.06
CA VAL A 14 -5.87 1.57 -7.12
C VAL A 14 -6.86 0.52 -6.62
N SER A 15 -6.42 -0.36 -5.72
CA SER A 15 -7.28 -1.37 -5.11
C SER A 15 -6.83 -1.72 -3.70
N LEU A 16 -7.79 -2.03 -2.83
CA LEU A 16 -7.53 -2.33 -1.42
C LEU A 16 -8.33 -3.55 -0.99
N TYR A 17 -7.63 -4.54 -0.43
CA TYR A 17 -8.19 -5.82 -0.04
C TYR A 17 -7.88 -6.09 1.43
N SER A 18 -8.86 -6.65 2.15
CA SER A 18 -8.63 -7.27 3.46
C SER A 18 -8.35 -8.76 3.26
N ALA A 19 -7.36 -9.29 3.96
CA ALA A 19 -7.04 -10.70 3.94
C ALA A 19 -6.92 -11.27 5.36
N SER A 20 -7.20 -12.57 5.49
CA SER A 20 -6.88 -13.35 6.68
C SER A 20 -5.58 -14.12 6.41
N GLY A 21 -4.50 -13.80 7.11
CA GLY A 21 -3.19 -14.41 6.93
C GLY A 21 -2.04 -13.53 7.46
N ASP A 22 -0.83 -13.74 6.96
CA ASP A 22 0.39 -13.02 7.38
C ASP A 22 0.32 -11.50 7.10
N HIS A 23 -0.50 -11.11 6.13
CA HIS A 23 -0.80 -9.73 5.81
C HIS A 23 -2.30 -9.47 5.96
N MET A 24 -2.67 -8.48 6.77
CA MET A 24 -4.08 -8.12 7.00
C MET A 24 -4.68 -7.29 5.87
N ILE A 25 -3.84 -6.49 5.20
CA ILE A 25 -4.23 -5.56 4.14
C ILE A 25 -3.28 -5.75 2.96
N ILE A 26 -3.84 -5.83 1.77
CA ILE A 26 -3.10 -5.81 0.50
C ILE A 26 -3.60 -4.61 -0.29
N ALA A 27 -2.68 -3.77 -0.74
CA ALA A 27 -2.98 -2.62 -1.58
C ALA A 27 -2.25 -2.77 -2.92
N GLU A 28 -2.98 -2.66 -4.01
CA GLU A 28 -2.38 -2.45 -5.33
C GLU A 28 -2.21 -0.95 -5.51
N CYS A 29 -0.97 -0.52 -5.74
CA CYS A 29 -0.64 0.88 -5.87
C CYS A 29 0.15 1.15 -7.15
N TRP A 30 -0.08 2.31 -7.76
CA TRP A 30 0.64 2.75 -8.96
C TRP A 30 1.50 3.97 -8.66
N PHE A 31 2.76 3.89 -9.05
CA PHE A 31 3.75 4.94 -8.86
C PHE A 31 4.47 5.21 -10.18
N LYS A 32 4.85 6.47 -10.43
CA LYS A 32 5.58 6.84 -11.65
C LYS A 32 7.07 6.48 -11.55
N SER A 33 7.60 6.44 -10.33
CA SER A 33 9.00 6.16 -10.05
C SER A 33 9.20 5.39 -8.74
N SER A 34 10.40 4.84 -8.54
CA SER A 34 10.80 4.22 -7.27
C SER A 34 10.84 5.23 -6.11
N ASP A 35 11.09 6.50 -6.41
CA ASP A 35 11.16 7.56 -5.41
C ASP A 35 9.76 7.86 -4.84
N ASP A 36 8.74 7.86 -5.71
CA ASP A 36 7.33 8.01 -5.29
C ASP A 36 6.90 6.87 -4.37
N LEU A 37 7.25 5.61 -4.72
CA LEU A 37 7.01 4.44 -3.87
C LEU A 37 7.70 4.62 -2.50
N THR A 38 8.95 5.07 -2.49
CA THR A 38 9.71 5.27 -1.25
C THR A 38 9.09 6.37 -0.38
N ALA A 39 8.63 7.46 -0.98
CA ALA A 39 7.92 8.54 -0.29
C ALA A 39 6.56 8.07 0.27
N PHE A 40 5.84 7.24 -0.49
CA PHE A 40 4.60 6.64 -0.05
C PHE A 40 4.81 5.72 1.16
N ILE A 41 5.81 4.83 1.13
CA ILE A 41 6.15 3.95 2.26
C ILE A 41 6.44 4.77 3.52
N LYS A 42 7.27 5.83 3.42
CA LYS A 42 7.55 6.74 4.55
C LYS A 42 6.30 7.43 5.11
N THR A 43 5.28 7.64 4.28
CA THR A 43 4.00 8.20 4.70
C THR A 43 3.18 7.14 5.44
N LEU A 44 3.15 5.91 4.94
CA LEU A 44 2.50 4.78 5.60
C LEU A 44 3.11 4.48 6.98
N GLU A 45 4.44 4.51 7.11
CA GLU A 45 5.14 4.28 8.39
C GLU A 45 4.70 5.25 9.49
N LYS A 46 4.25 6.46 9.13
CA LYS A 46 3.76 7.47 10.07
C LYS A 46 2.29 7.29 10.42
N MET A 47 1.57 6.39 9.76
CA MET A 47 0.16 6.16 10.04
C MET A 47 -0.03 5.26 11.26
N LYS A 48 -0.83 5.75 12.21
CA LYS A 48 -1.20 5.00 13.41
C LYS A 48 -1.82 3.64 13.04
N GLY A 49 -1.35 2.58 13.68
CA GLY A 49 -1.87 1.22 13.50
C GLY A 49 -1.21 0.41 12.38
N ILE A 50 -0.32 1.02 11.58
CA ILE A 50 0.57 0.26 10.70
C ILE A 50 1.72 -0.30 11.54
N THR A 51 1.91 -1.62 11.50
CA THR A 51 2.97 -2.32 12.25
C THR A 51 4.10 -2.83 11.35
N LYS A 52 3.78 -3.17 10.10
CA LYS A 52 4.73 -3.69 9.12
C LYS A 52 4.25 -3.38 7.71
N ILE A 53 5.19 -3.05 6.83
CA ILE A 53 4.95 -2.80 5.40
C ILE A 53 5.89 -3.71 4.62
N CYS A 54 5.36 -4.45 3.65
CA CYS A 54 6.13 -5.30 2.74
C CYS A 54 5.78 -4.92 1.30
N PRO A 55 6.52 -3.99 0.67
CA PRO A 55 6.28 -3.65 -0.73
C PRO A 55 6.75 -4.80 -1.64
N ALA A 56 5.99 -5.05 -2.72
CA ALA A 56 6.38 -5.94 -3.79
C ALA A 56 6.18 -5.21 -5.12
N VAL A 57 7.22 -5.18 -5.96
CA VAL A 57 7.15 -4.56 -7.29
C VAL A 57 6.84 -5.65 -8.31
N ILE A 58 5.73 -5.49 -9.02
CA ILE A 58 5.36 -6.40 -10.11
C ILE A 58 6.25 -6.07 -11.31
N LEU A 59 7.11 -7.01 -11.71
CA LEU A 59 8.00 -6.85 -12.87
C LEU A 59 7.32 -7.22 -14.19
N GLU A 60 6.46 -8.24 -14.14
CA GLU A 60 5.73 -8.73 -15.31
C GLU A 60 4.37 -9.28 -14.90
N LYS A 61 3.40 -9.16 -15.81
CA LYS A 61 2.09 -9.82 -15.70
C LYS A 61 2.05 -10.95 -16.72
N ILE A 62 1.98 -12.19 -16.23
CA ILE A 62 2.02 -13.39 -17.07
C ILE A 62 0.68 -13.65 -17.77
N LYS A 63 -0.45 -13.27 -17.15
CA LYS A 63 -1.81 -13.43 -17.69
C LYS A 63 -2.74 -12.37 -17.11
#